data_AF-A0A0T2YW40-F1
#
_entry.id   AF-A0A0T2YW40-F1
#
_cell.length_a   1.000
_cell.length_b   1.000
_cell.length_c   1.000
_cell.angle_alpha   90.00
_cell.angle_beta   90.00
_cell.angle_gamma   90.00
#
_symmetry.space_group_name_H-M   'P 1'
#
loop_
_entity.id
_entity.type
_entity.pdbx_description
1 polymer ?
#
loop_
_entity_poly.entity_id
_entity_poly.type
_entity_poly.pdbx_seq_one_letter_code
_entity_poly.pdbx_strand_id
1 'polypeptide(L)'
;MDVLILVMLVAVGVWFLRSGEQRRRIALLGSFLGKYQIEALMENLTQGYLRALGEDDPARRQQILNMLNTAEQSVAQQFGSFATEFSRLDEAQTRVSKLGVALPFADRLFPKATFDVREAFRIHARGLADAASNELHRSPRDKAFTMSAELLLMQHTCHWFCRSLATASARTLVRHQTPYAQLVASVGPATRRDYEAMLRG
;
A
#
# COMPACT_ATOMS: atom_id res chain seq x y z
N MET A 1 17.76 10.79 -39.39
CA MET A 1 17.06 9.49 -39.39
C MET A 1 17.66 8.55 -38.34
N ASP A 2 19.00 8.49 -38.21
CA ASP A 2 19.69 7.54 -37.30
C ASP A 2 19.48 7.81 -35.80
N VAL A 3 19.40 9.09 -35.39
CA VAL A 3 19.14 9.44 -33.98
C VAL A 3 17.75 9.00 -33.53
N LEU A 4 16.73 9.14 -34.39
CA LEU A 4 15.36 8.72 -34.07
C LEU A 4 15.26 7.20 -33.94
N ILE A 5 15.94 6.46 -34.81
CA ILE A 5 16.00 5.00 -34.75
C ILE A 5 16.72 4.55 -33.47
N LEU A 6 17.84 5.19 -33.12
CA LEU A 6 18.57 4.90 -31.89
C LEU A 6 17.71 5.17 -30.64
N VAL A 7 17.03 6.33 -30.59
CA VAL A 7 16.11 6.67 -29.49
C VAL A 7 14.98 5.65 -29.39
N MET A 8 14.41 5.22 -30.52
CA MET A 8 13.37 4.19 -30.55
C MET A 8 13.88 2.84 -30.02
N LEU A 9 15.06 2.40 -30.44
CA LEU A 9 15.68 1.15 -29.97
C LEU A 9 15.95 1.20 -28.46
N VAL A 10 16.46 2.32 -27.95
CA VAL A 10 16.68 2.52 -26.51
C VAL A 10 15.34 2.48 -25.76
N ALA A 11 14.32 3.19 -26.26
CA ALA A 11 13.00 3.21 -25.62
C ALA A 11 12.36 1.80 -25.56
N VAL A 12 12.46 1.03 -26.64
CA VAL A 12 12.00 -0.37 -26.69
C VAL A 12 12.77 -1.24 -25.70
N GLY A 13 14.10 -1.13 -25.65
CA GLY A 13 14.93 -1.87 -24.69
C GLY A 13 14.56 -1.58 -23.24
N VAL A 14 14.41 -0.30 -22.88
CA VAL A 14 13.96 0.12 -21.55
C VAL A 14 12.57 -0.43 -21.22
N TRP A 15 11.65 -0.41 -22.18
CA TRP A 15 10.30 -0.94 -21.99
C TRP A 15 10.29 -2.46 -21.72
N PHE A 16 11.09 -3.24 -22.46
CA PHE A 16 11.21 -4.68 -22.24
C PHE A 16 11.77 -5.02 -20.86
N LEU A 17 12.86 -4.36 -20.45
CA LEU A 17 13.47 -4.56 -19.13
C LEU A 17 12.49 -4.23 -18.00
N ARG A 18 11.83 -3.07 -18.09
CA ARG A 18 10.81 -2.64 -17.13
C ARG A 18 9.65 -3.64 -17.05
N SER A 19 9.20 -4.14 -18.19
CA SER A 19 8.08 -5.09 -18.26
C SER A 19 8.41 -6.44 -17.60
N GLY A 20 9.64 -6.93 -17.79
CA GLY A 20 10.12 -8.16 -17.14
C GLY A 20 10.18 -8.01 -15.62
N GLU A 21 10.77 -6.90 -15.13
CA GLU A 21 10.87 -6.61 -13.70
C GLU A 21 9.48 -6.47 -13.05
N GLN A 22 8.57 -5.74 -13.70
CA GLN A 22 7.19 -5.58 -13.24
C GLN A 22 6.49 -6.94 -13.10
N ARG A 23 6.58 -7.84 -14.09
CA ARG A 23 5.97 -9.18 -14.00
C ARG A 23 6.54 -9.99 -12.85
N ARG A 24 7.87 -9.94 -12.64
CA ARG A 24 8.53 -10.62 -11.52
C ARG A 24 8.02 -10.10 -10.17
N ARG A 25 7.90 -8.77 -10.00
CA ARG A 25 7.40 -8.17 -8.76
C ARG A 25 5.93 -8.50 -8.50
N ILE A 26 5.09 -8.49 -9.54
CA ILE A 26 3.68 -8.91 -9.44
C ILE A 26 3.59 -10.39 -9.02
N ALA A 27 4.34 -11.28 -9.67
CA ALA A 27 4.35 -12.70 -9.34
C ALA A 27 4.86 -12.94 -7.91
N LEU A 28 5.93 -12.24 -7.52
CA LEU A 28 6.49 -12.31 -6.18
C LEU A 28 5.47 -11.85 -5.13
N LEU A 29 4.95 -10.63 -5.23
CA LEU A 29 3.97 -10.13 -4.27
C LEU A 29 2.71 -10.99 -4.24
N GLY A 30 2.21 -11.40 -5.41
CA GLY A 30 1.03 -12.25 -5.55
C GLY A 30 1.20 -13.64 -4.91
N SER A 31 2.39 -14.24 -4.98
CA SER A 31 2.65 -15.55 -4.35
C SER A 31 2.57 -15.53 -2.82
N PHE A 32 2.82 -14.38 -2.19
CA PHE A 32 2.67 -14.19 -0.76
C PHE A 32 1.25 -13.74 -0.39
N LEU A 33 0.71 -12.72 -1.08
CA LEU A 33 -0.65 -12.22 -0.81
C LEU A 33 -1.74 -13.26 -1.08
N GLY A 34 -1.56 -14.12 -2.08
CA GLY A 34 -2.54 -15.14 -2.47
C GLY A 34 -2.80 -16.22 -1.41
N LYS A 35 -1.99 -16.28 -0.34
CA LYS A 35 -2.22 -17.17 0.81
C LYS A 35 -3.24 -16.61 1.80
N TYR A 36 -3.63 -15.34 1.62
CA TYR A 36 -4.45 -14.57 2.55
C TYR A 36 -5.72 -14.05 1.86
N GLN A 37 -6.69 -13.63 2.67
CA GLN A 37 -7.97 -13.04 2.24
C GLN A 37 -7.98 -11.51 2.40
N ILE A 38 -6.81 -10.87 2.35
CA ILE A 38 -6.66 -9.42 2.59
C ILE A 38 -7.55 -8.60 1.64
N GLU A 39 -7.61 -8.96 0.36
CA GLU A 39 -8.43 -8.23 -0.62
C GLU A 39 -9.93 -8.35 -0.32
N ALA A 40 -10.42 -9.55 -0.03
CA ALA A 40 -11.82 -9.78 0.32
C ALA A 40 -12.21 -9.09 1.63
N LEU A 41 -11.33 -9.11 2.63
CA LEU A 41 -11.53 -8.40 3.89
C LEU A 41 -11.54 -6.88 3.68
N MET A 42 -10.62 -6.35 2.87
CA MET A 42 -10.57 -4.93 2.55
C MET A 42 -11.83 -4.47 1.80
N GLU A 43 -12.34 -5.29 0.89
CA GLU A 43 -13.61 -5.03 0.20
C GLU A 43 -14.79 -5.01 1.19
N ASN A 44 -14.92 -6.02 2.05
CA ASN A 44 -15.96 -6.08 3.07
C ASN A 44 -15.92 -4.86 3.99
N LEU A 45 -14.73 -4.49 4.48
CA LEU A 45 -14.55 -3.31 5.32
C LEU A 45 -14.93 -2.03 4.60
N THR A 46 -14.48 -1.85 3.35
CA THR A 46 -14.81 -0.67 2.55
C THR A 46 -16.32 -0.52 2.35
N GLN A 47 -17.00 -1.61 1.97
CA GLN A 47 -18.45 -1.61 1.81
C GLN A 47 -19.18 -1.34 3.13
N GLY A 48 -18.70 -1.93 4.22
CA GLY A 48 -19.23 -1.73 5.57
C GLY A 48 -19.11 -0.28 6.04
N TYR A 49 -17.95 0.35 5.84
CA TYR A 49 -17.73 1.74 6.19
C TYR A 49 -18.57 2.71 5.36
N LEU A 50 -18.71 2.47 4.05
CA LEU A 50 -19.59 3.26 3.19
C LEU A 50 -21.06 3.15 3.63
N ARG A 51 -21.50 1.94 4.00
CA ARG A 51 -22.85 1.73 4.56
C ARG A 51 -23.04 2.50 5.86
N ALA A 52 -22.06 2.48 6.77
CA ALA A 52 -22.12 3.24 8.01
C ALA A 52 -22.15 4.76 7.76
N LEU A 53 -21.38 5.26 6.77
CA LEU A 53 -21.38 6.68 6.40
C LEU A 53 -22.73 7.16 5.86
N GLY A 54 -23.48 6.30 5.18
CA GLY A 54 -24.81 6.61 4.65
C GLY A 54 -25.98 6.34 5.60
N GLU A 55 -25.73 5.87 6.83
CA GLU A 55 -26.78 5.59 7.82
C GLU A 55 -27.01 6.82 8.71
N ASP A 56 -28.25 7.32 8.78
CA ASP A 56 -28.59 8.55 9.51
C ASP A 56 -28.74 8.33 11.02
N ASP A 57 -29.24 7.16 11.43
CA ASP A 57 -29.39 6.82 12.86
C ASP A 57 -28.03 6.54 13.50
N PRO A 58 -27.61 7.33 14.51
CA PRO A 58 -26.34 7.12 15.22
C PRO A 58 -26.22 5.73 15.87
N ALA A 59 -27.31 5.18 16.42
CA ALA A 59 -27.29 3.89 17.08
C ALA A 59 -27.07 2.75 16.07
N ARG A 60 -27.78 2.79 14.95
CA ARG A 60 -27.62 1.84 13.85
C ARG A 60 -26.27 1.96 13.16
N ARG A 61 -25.78 3.18 12.93
CA ARG A 61 -24.43 3.44 12.42
C ARG A 61 -23.38 2.79 13.31
N GLN A 62 -23.50 2.98 14.62
CA GLN A 62 -22.61 2.39 15.61
C GLN A 62 -22.66 0.87 15.60
N GLN A 63 -23.85 0.28 15.46
CA GLN A 63 -24.00 -1.16 15.30
C GLN A 63 -23.30 -1.68 14.03
N ILE A 64 -23.46 -1.00 12.90
CA ILE A 64 -22.77 -1.36 11.63
C ILE A 64 -21.26 -1.39 11.83
N LEU A 65 -20.69 -0.34 12.42
CA LEU A 65 -19.25 -0.25 12.67
C LEU A 65 -18.76 -1.34 13.62
N ASN A 66 -19.52 -1.65 14.67
CA ASN A 66 -19.15 -2.70 15.62
C ASN A 66 -19.10 -4.10 14.99
N MET A 67 -19.96 -4.37 14.00
CA MET A 67 -19.95 -5.65 13.27
C MET A 67 -18.69 -5.83 12.40
N LEU A 68 -17.96 -4.74 12.09
CA LEU A 68 -16.75 -4.80 11.27
C LEU A 68 -15.48 -5.10 12.07
N ASN A 69 -15.52 -5.00 13.41
CA ASN A 69 -14.36 -5.20 14.28
C ASN A 69 -13.63 -6.52 14.02
N THR A 70 -14.36 -7.62 13.81
CA THR A 70 -13.74 -8.92 13.52
C THR A 70 -13.00 -8.92 12.18
N ALA A 71 -13.54 -8.26 11.15
CA ALA A 71 -12.88 -8.14 9.87
C ALA A 71 -11.64 -7.24 9.95
N GLU A 72 -11.69 -6.17 10.75
CA GLU A 72 -10.55 -5.29 11.04
C GLU A 72 -9.39 -6.05 11.71
N GLN A 73 -9.70 -6.86 12.73
CA GLN A 73 -8.72 -7.70 13.40
C GLN A 73 -8.13 -8.76 12.46
N SER A 74 -9.00 -9.40 11.66
CA SER A 74 -8.57 -10.43 10.71
C SER A 74 -7.64 -9.87 9.62
N VAL A 75 -7.94 -8.68 9.06
CA VAL A 75 -7.08 -8.08 8.03
C VAL A 75 -5.73 -7.65 8.63
N ALA A 76 -5.73 -7.10 9.84
CA ALA A 76 -4.50 -6.74 10.54
C ALA A 76 -3.62 -7.96 10.82
N GLN A 77 -4.21 -9.05 11.33
CA GLN A 77 -3.49 -10.29 11.60
C GLN A 77 -2.92 -10.91 10.31
N GLN A 78 -3.73 -11.02 9.27
CA GLN A 78 -3.30 -11.60 8.00
C GLN A 78 -2.21 -10.77 7.32
N PHE A 79 -2.34 -9.45 7.33
CA PHE A 79 -1.31 -8.58 6.78
C PHE A 79 -0.03 -8.61 7.63
N GLY A 80 -0.13 -8.76 8.95
CA GLY A 80 1.02 -8.97 9.84
C GLY A 80 1.78 -10.27 9.55
N SER A 81 1.07 -11.38 9.34
CA SER A 81 1.67 -12.66 8.91
C SER A 81 2.33 -12.53 7.54
N PHE A 82 1.64 -11.87 6.58
CA PHE A 82 2.20 -11.56 5.27
C PHE A 82 3.51 -10.77 5.39
N ALA A 83 3.53 -9.68 6.15
CA ALA A 83 4.72 -8.84 6.33
C ALA A 83 5.87 -9.61 6.97
N THR A 84 5.57 -10.48 7.94
CA THR A 84 6.55 -11.35 8.60
C THR A 84 7.16 -12.33 7.62
N GLU A 85 6.36 -13.01 6.79
CA GLU A 85 6.86 -13.91 5.76
C GLU A 85 7.68 -13.17 4.70
N PHE A 86 7.17 -12.03 4.21
CA PHE A 86 7.80 -11.25 3.14
C PHE A 86 9.14 -10.64 3.59
N SER A 87 9.32 -10.36 4.88
CA SER A 87 10.57 -9.84 5.45
C SER A 87 11.78 -10.77 5.24
N ARG A 88 11.54 -12.06 4.98
CA ARG A 88 12.59 -13.08 4.75
C ARG A 88 13.22 -13.01 3.37
N LEU A 89 12.62 -12.24 2.45
CA LEU A 89 13.19 -12.04 1.11
C LEU A 89 14.49 -11.23 1.19
N ASP A 90 15.37 -11.45 0.22
CA ASP A 90 16.60 -10.68 0.06
C ASP A 90 16.27 -9.21 -0.29
N GLU A 91 17.01 -8.27 0.32
CA GLU A 91 16.84 -6.83 0.11
C GLU A 91 16.93 -6.46 -1.37
N ALA A 92 17.83 -7.12 -2.11
CA ALA A 92 18.01 -6.86 -3.54
C ALA A 92 16.73 -7.10 -4.36
N GLN A 93 15.80 -7.93 -3.87
CA GLN A 93 14.52 -8.22 -4.51
C GLN A 93 13.40 -7.27 -4.08
N THR A 94 13.61 -6.50 -3.01
CA THR A 94 12.58 -5.72 -2.32
C THR A 94 12.81 -4.21 -2.41
N ARG A 95 13.92 -3.75 -3.00
CA ARG A 95 14.17 -2.34 -3.30
C ARG A 95 13.10 -1.77 -4.24
N VAL A 96 12.59 -0.59 -3.93
CA VAL A 96 11.60 0.15 -4.73
C VAL A 96 12.13 1.53 -5.07
N SER A 97 12.02 1.93 -6.33
CA SER A 97 12.39 3.28 -6.78
C SER A 97 11.43 4.33 -6.26
N LYS A 98 11.99 5.41 -5.70
CA LYS A 98 11.25 6.62 -5.28
C LYS A 98 10.88 7.53 -6.45
N LEU A 99 11.46 7.29 -7.63
CA LEU A 99 11.21 8.09 -8.82
C LEU A 99 9.79 7.88 -9.33
N GLY A 100 9.19 8.92 -9.91
CA GLY A 100 7.80 8.87 -10.42
C GLY A 100 7.59 7.75 -11.44
N VAL A 101 8.57 7.52 -12.30
CA VAL A 101 8.57 6.47 -13.31
C VAL A 101 9.47 5.30 -12.91
N ALA A 102 9.07 4.08 -13.27
CA ALA A 102 9.92 2.92 -13.09
C ALA A 102 11.09 2.98 -14.08
N LEU A 103 12.30 3.12 -13.54
CA LEU A 103 13.56 3.05 -14.28
C LEU A 103 14.21 1.68 -13.99
N PRO A 104 14.56 0.89 -15.03
CA PRO A 104 15.35 -0.31 -14.83
C PRO A 104 16.66 -0.02 -14.09
N PHE A 105 17.03 -0.91 -13.16
CA PHE A 105 18.26 -0.81 -12.36
C PHE A 105 18.37 0.46 -11.48
N ALA A 106 17.24 1.09 -11.14
CA ALA A 106 17.23 2.29 -10.28
C ALA A 106 17.90 2.06 -8.91
N ASP A 107 17.81 0.85 -8.38
CA ASP A 107 18.49 0.40 -7.16
C ASP A 107 20.02 0.49 -7.26
N ARG A 108 20.59 0.21 -8.45
CA ARG A 108 22.04 0.26 -8.68
C ARG A 108 22.52 1.65 -9.08
N LEU A 109 21.74 2.33 -9.93
CA LEU A 109 22.12 3.64 -10.47
C LEU A 109 21.84 4.78 -9.49
N PHE A 110 20.77 4.67 -8.71
CA PHE A 110 20.31 5.71 -7.78
C PHE A 110 19.92 5.12 -6.42
N PRO A 111 20.85 4.49 -5.68
CA PRO A 111 20.52 3.79 -4.43
C PRO A 111 19.82 4.68 -3.40
N LYS A 112 20.21 5.97 -3.30
CA LYS A 112 19.57 6.97 -2.43
C LYS A 112 18.13 7.32 -2.82
N ALA A 113 17.77 7.08 -4.09
CA ALA A 113 16.42 7.26 -4.61
C ALA A 113 15.61 5.96 -4.53
N THR A 114 15.95 5.04 -3.63
CA THR A 114 15.17 3.83 -3.38
C THR A 114 14.89 3.64 -1.89
N PHE A 115 13.94 2.77 -1.55
CA PHE A 115 13.69 2.28 -0.20
C PHE A 115 13.42 0.77 -0.23
N ASP A 116 13.46 0.11 0.92
CA ASP A 116 13.13 -1.30 1.03
C ASP A 116 11.65 -1.49 1.39
N VAL A 117 10.87 -2.17 0.53
CA VAL A 117 9.44 -2.37 0.78
C VAL A 117 9.15 -3.27 1.98
N ARG A 118 10.11 -4.11 2.41
CA ARG A 118 9.94 -4.92 3.63
C ARG A 118 9.66 -4.03 4.85
N GLU A 119 10.38 -2.92 4.94
CA GLU A 119 10.16 -1.93 6.01
C GLU A 119 8.81 -1.23 5.87
N ALA A 120 8.39 -0.89 4.65
CA ALA A 120 7.07 -0.32 4.40
C ALA A 120 5.95 -1.27 4.82
N PHE A 121 6.05 -2.56 4.49
CA PHE A 121 5.06 -3.56 4.91
C PHE A 121 5.06 -3.79 6.42
N ARG A 122 6.21 -3.72 7.09
CA ARG A 122 6.28 -3.75 8.56
C ARG A 122 5.55 -2.55 9.17
N ILE A 123 5.75 -1.35 8.62
CA ILE A 123 5.06 -0.13 9.06
C ILE A 123 3.54 -0.28 8.90
N HIS A 124 3.07 -0.73 7.74
CA HIS A 124 1.65 -0.95 7.48
C HIS A 124 1.04 -2.02 8.37
N ALA A 125 1.74 -3.14 8.61
CA ALA A 125 1.27 -4.19 9.50
C ALA A 125 1.02 -3.68 10.92
N ARG A 126 1.95 -2.88 11.45
CA ARG A 126 1.78 -2.23 12.75
C ARG A 126 0.64 -1.20 12.72
N GLY A 127 0.57 -0.35 11.70
CA GLY A 127 -0.51 0.64 11.55
C GLY A 127 -1.90 0.02 11.55
N LEU A 128 -2.07 -1.09 10.83
CA LEU A 128 -3.32 -1.87 10.82
C LEU A 128 -3.61 -2.50 12.18
N ALA A 129 -2.61 -3.05 12.86
CA ALA A 129 -2.78 -3.63 14.19
C ALA A 129 -3.16 -2.57 15.25
N ASP A 130 -2.50 -1.41 15.22
CA ASP A 130 -2.78 -0.27 16.11
C ASP A 130 -4.21 0.29 15.86
N ALA A 131 -4.63 0.36 14.59
CA ALA A 131 -5.98 0.77 14.23
C ALA A 131 -7.03 -0.25 14.67
N ALA A 132 -6.77 -1.55 14.49
CA ALA A 132 -7.71 -2.62 14.84
C ALA A 132 -7.90 -2.75 16.35
N SER A 133 -6.81 -2.75 17.12
CA SER A 133 -6.82 -2.80 18.60
C SER A 133 -7.51 -1.59 19.21
N ASN A 134 -7.35 -0.41 18.59
CA ASN A 134 -7.95 0.84 19.06
C ASN A 134 -7.59 1.18 20.52
N GLU A 135 -6.34 0.94 20.92
CA GLU A 135 -5.81 1.26 22.26
C GLU A 135 -5.96 2.74 22.63
N LEU A 136 -6.05 3.62 21.63
CA LEU A 136 -6.32 5.05 21.82
C LEU A 136 -7.80 5.38 22.04
N HIS A 137 -8.65 4.36 22.19
CA HIS A 137 -10.08 4.46 22.45
C HIS A 137 -10.80 5.46 21.54
N ARG A 138 -10.45 5.47 20.24
CA ARG A 138 -11.09 6.36 19.27
C ARG A 138 -12.58 6.01 19.15
N SER A 139 -13.36 7.02 18.77
CA SER A 139 -14.74 6.78 18.34
C SER A 139 -14.75 5.74 17.20
N PRO A 140 -15.77 4.88 17.10
CA PRO A 140 -15.81 3.86 16.05
C PRO A 140 -15.76 4.45 14.63
N ARG A 141 -16.29 5.66 14.44
CA ARG A 141 -16.15 6.43 13.19
C ARG A 141 -14.69 6.79 12.90
N ASP A 142 -13.97 7.35 13.88
CA ASP A 142 -12.59 7.80 13.67
C ASP A 142 -11.62 6.61 13.56
N LYS A 143 -11.93 5.50 14.24
CA LYS A 143 -11.27 4.21 14.04
C LYS A 143 -11.45 3.74 12.60
N ALA A 144 -12.68 3.69 12.09
CA ALA A 144 -12.98 3.30 10.71
C ALA A 144 -12.30 4.19 9.67
N PHE A 145 -12.26 5.51 9.92
CA PHE A 145 -11.51 6.45 9.09
C PHE A 145 -10.01 6.12 9.06
N THR A 146 -9.41 5.95 10.23
CA THR A 146 -7.98 5.62 10.35
C THR A 146 -7.67 4.28 9.67
N MET A 147 -8.48 3.24 9.95
CA MET A 147 -8.33 1.92 9.35
C MET A 147 -8.45 1.97 7.82
N SER A 148 -9.39 2.76 7.29
CA SER A 148 -9.52 2.99 5.84
C SER A 148 -8.26 3.61 5.25
N ALA A 149 -7.69 4.62 5.90
CA ALA A 149 -6.46 5.25 5.43
C ALA A 149 -5.27 4.28 5.45
N GLU A 150 -5.12 3.47 6.50
CA GLU A 150 -4.06 2.45 6.60
C GLU A 150 -4.17 1.41 5.47
N LEU A 151 -5.37 0.89 5.22
CA LEU A 151 -5.63 -0.07 4.13
C LEU A 151 -5.32 0.52 2.75
N LEU A 152 -5.72 1.77 2.50
CA LEU A 152 -5.47 2.43 1.22
C LEU A 152 -3.98 2.76 1.01
N LEU A 153 -3.25 3.16 2.06
CA LEU A 153 -1.81 3.41 1.95
C LEU A 153 -1.01 2.11 1.76
N MET A 154 -1.44 1.03 2.42
CA MET A 154 -0.92 -0.31 2.19
C MET A 154 -1.15 -0.74 0.74
N GLN A 155 -2.37 -0.59 0.20
CA GLN A 155 -2.68 -0.93 -1.19
C GLN A 155 -1.87 -0.08 -2.18
N HIS A 156 -1.73 1.23 -1.91
CA HIS A 156 -0.87 2.11 -2.71
C HIS A 156 0.57 1.61 -2.73
N THR A 157 1.13 1.23 -1.58
CA THR A 157 2.50 0.71 -1.47
C THR A 157 2.67 -0.60 -2.23
N CYS A 158 1.71 -1.52 -2.18
CA CYS A 158 1.70 -2.74 -2.98
C CYS A 158 1.73 -2.44 -4.50
N HIS A 159 0.98 -1.44 -4.95
CA HIS A 159 1.00 -1.00 -6.34
C HIS A 159 2.30 -0.28 -6.73
N TRP A 160 2.89 0.47 -5.81
CA TRP A 160 4.18 1.12 -6.02
C TRP A 160 5.26 0.06 -6.20
N PHE A 161 5.32 -0.94 -5.32
CA PHE A 161 6.22 -2.07 -5.44
C PHE A 161 6.08 -2.75 -6.80
N CYS A 162 4.86 -3.12 -7.20
CA CYS A 162 4.63 -3.81 -8.47
C CYS A 162 4.88 -2.95 -9.71
N ARG A 163 4.80 -1.61 -9.61
CA ARG A 163 4.91 -0.69 -10.75
C ARG A 163 5.78 0.52 -10.44
N SER A 164 5.17 1.66 -10.13
CA SER A 164 5.89 2.92 -9.85
C SER A 164 5.05 3.84 -8.99
N LEU A 165 5.68 4.86 -8.39
CA LEU A 165 5.01 5.87 -7.57
C LEU A 165 3.88 6.56 -8.35
N ALA A 166 4.14 6.97 -9.59
CA ALA A 166 3.14 7.66 -10.40
C ALA A 166 1.93 6.76 -10.70
N THR A 167 2.15 5.48 -11.05
CA THR A 167 1.04 4.57 -11.31
C THR A 167 0.22 4.28 -10.06
N ALA A 168 0.87 4.05 -8.92
CA ALA A 168 0.19 3.85 -7.64
C ALA A 168 -0.64 5.07 -7.24
N SER A 169 -0.04 6.26 -7.31
CA SER A 169 -0.69 7.52 -6.93
C SER A 169 -1.85 7.87 -7.85
N ALA A 170 -1.69 7.68 -9.17
CA ALA A 170 -2.77 7.89 -10.14
C ALA A 170 -3.94 6.93 -9.87
N ARG A 171 -3.67 5.66 -9.58
CA ARG A 171 -4.72 4.68 -9.24
C ARG A 171 -5.48 5.07 -7.98
N THR A 172 -4.77 5.49 -6.92
CA THR A 172 -5.41 5.94 -5.67
C THR A 172 -6.29 7.17 -5.93
N LEU A 173 -5.81 8.14 -6.70
CA LEU A 173 -6.59 9.32 -7.04
C LEU A 173 -7.84 8.97 -7.85
N VAL A 174 -7.70 8.15 -8.90
CA VAL A 174 -8.83 7.80 -9.78
C VAL A 174 -9.87 6.93 -9.05
N ARG A 175 -9.44 5.99 -8.22
CA ARG A 175 -10.35 5.02 -7.57
C ARG A 175 -10.95 5.53 -6.27
N HIS A 176 -10.22 6.33 -5.51
CA HIS A 176 -10.61 6.76 -4.16
C HIS A 176 -10.70 8.28 -4.01
N GLN A 177 -10.47 9.04 -5.08
CA GLN A 177 -10.50 10.51 -5.06
C GLN A 177 -9.62 11.13 -3.97
N THR A 178 -8.56 10.42 -3.60
CA THR A 178 -7.68 10.79 -2.49
C THR A 178 -6.26 10.96 -3.02
N PRO A 179 -5.72 12.18 -3.07
CA PRO A 179 -4.31 12.43 -3.40
C PRO A 179 -3.38 11.70 -2.42
N TYR A 180 -2.25 11.21 -2.92
CA TYR A 180 -1.28 10.45 -2.10
C TYR A 180 -0.83 11.20 -0.84
N ALA A 181 -0.57 12.50 -0.94
CA ALA A 181 -0.17 13.30 0.23
C ALA A 181 -1.28 13.37 1.30
N GLN A 182 -2.55 13.51 0.88
CA GLN A 182 -3.70 13.48 1.79
C GLN A 182 -3.85 12.10 2.43
N LEU A 183 -3.63 11.03 1.66
CA LEU A 183 -3.68 9.67 2.17
C LEU A 183 -2.62 9.45 3.27
N VAL A 184 -1.38 9.84 3.03
CA VAL A 184 -0.30 9.77 4.04
C VAL A 184 -0.61 10.65 5.27
N ALA A 185 -1.24 11.81 5.07
CA ALA A 185 -1.63 12.66 6.19
C ALA A 185 -2.75 12.06 7.07
N SER A 186 -3.53 11.12 6.51
CA SER A 186 -4.76 10.56 7.11
C SER A 186 -4.53 9.25 7.88
N VAL A 187 -3.37 8.60 7.72
CA VAL A 187 -3.01 7.40 8.49
C VAL A 187 -2.70 7.73 9.95
N GLY A 188 -2.51 6.70 10.79
CA GLY A 188 -2.14 6.88 12.18
C GLY A 188 -0.85 7.69 12.35
N PRO A 189 -0.69 8.49 13.42
CA PRO A 189 0.48 9.35 13.60
C PRO A 189 1.83 8.60 13.59
N ALA A 190 1.86 7.39 14.16
CA ALA A 190 3.04 6.54 14.17
C ALA A 190 3.37 6.01 12.77
N THR A 191 2.36 5.53 12.03
CA THR A 191 2.49 5.10 10.63
C THR A 191 3.06 6.24 9.78
N ARG A 192 2.44 7.43 9.84
CA ARG A 192 2.87 8.59 9.06
C ARG A 192 4.34 8.93 9.29
N ARG A 193 4.72 9.10 10.57
CA ARG A 193 6.08 9.49 10.95
C ARG A 193 7.11 8.50 10.43
N ASP A 194 6.88 7.21 10.66
CA ASP A 194 7.87 6.17 10.34
C ASP A 194 7.92 5.92 8.82
N TYR A 195 6.78 5.99 8.14
CA TYR A 195 6.69 5.89 6.68
C TYR A 195 7.40 7.05 5.98
N GLU A 196 7.20 8.29 6.44
CA GLU A 196 7.91 9.44 5.90
C GLU A 196 9.42 9.40 6.21
N ALA A 197 9.81 8.94 7.40
CA ALA A 197 11.22 8.77 7.75
C ALA A 197 11.91 7.77 6.83
N MET A 198 11.29 6.62 6.58
CA MET A 198 11.76 5.63 5.61
C MET A 198 11.93 6.22 4.20
N LEU A 199 11.00 7.08 3.75
CA LEU A 199 11.08 7.70 2.43
C LEU A 199 12.19 8.75 2.33
N ARG A 200 12.48 9.46 3.42
CA ARG A 200 13.60 10.42 3.47
C ARG A 200 14.96 9.69 3.40
N GLY A 201 15.07 8.53 4.04
CA GLY A 201 16.30 7.74 4.11
C GLY A 201 17.21 8.19 5.25
#